data_AF-A0A9R1RGS0-F1
#
_entry.id   AF-A0A9R1RGS0-F1
#
_cell.length_a   1.000
_cell.length_b   1.000
_cell.length_c   1.000
_cell.angle_alpha   90.00
_cell.angle_beta   90.00
_cell.angle_gamma   90.00
#
_symmetry.space_group_name_H-M   'P 1'
#
loop_
_entity.id
_entity.type
_entity.pdbx_description
1 polymer ?
#
loop_
_entity_poly.entity_id
_entity_poly.type
_entity_poly.pdbx_seq_one_letter_code
_entity_poly.pdbx_strand_id
1 'polypeptide(L)'
;MEASAVAALYPAHRCKTLYLVRHAQGFHNAAEESDVIDHTSPALLDAQLTPLGWSQVDCLRDHVTKCGLAKKIELVIVSPLMRTLQTAVGVFGGGNYTDGVSAPPLMVEGAENSGRQPISSLNCPPFLAAEACREQLVFPYHLLQNK
;
A
#
# COMPACT_ATOMS: atom_id res chain seq x y z
N MET A 1 21.64 37.11 8.73
CA MET A 1 22.16 36.02 9.58
C MET A 1 21.84 34.74 8.82
N GLU A 2 22.80 34.26 8.04
CA GLU A 2 22.63 33.03 7.25
C GLU A 2 22.69 31.84 8.21
N ALA A 3 21.62 31.03 8.25
CA ALA A 3 21.63 29.82 9.06
C ALA A 3 22.64 28.83 8.45
N SER A 4 23.79 28.68 9.10
CA SER A 4 24.73 27.61 8.79
C SER A 4 24.02 26.28 9.06
N ALA A 5 23.73 25.54 8.00
CA ALA A 5 23.22 24.18 8.10
C ALA A 5 24.30 23.34 8.79
N VAL A 6 24.08 23.02 10.07
CA VAL A 6 24.94 22.09 10.80
C VAL A 6 24.77 20.73 10.14
N ALA A 7 25.79 20.30 9.40
CA ALA A 7 25.88 18.96 8.86
C ALA A 7 26.02 17.97 10.02
N ALA A 8 24.91 17.44 10.50
CA ALA A 8 24.89 16.41 11.52
C ALA A 8 25.48 15.11 10.95
N LEU A 9 26.61 14.68 11.50
CA LEU A 9 27.22 13.39 11.20
C LEU A 9 26.45 12.30 11.95
N TYR A 10 25.61 11.56 11.22
CA TYR A 10 24.93 10.40 11.76
C TYR A 10 25.78 9.14 11.56
N PRO A 11 26.03 8.33 12.61
CA PRO A 11 26.74 7.07 12.46
C PRO A 11 25.89 6.12 11.60
N ALA A 12 26.30 5.91 10.34
CA ALA A 12 25.54 5.14 9.35
C ALA A 12 25.12 3.75 9.84
N HIS A 13 25.93 3.11 10.68
CA HIS A 13 25.67 1.78 11.25
C HIS A 13 24.67 1.77 12.43
N ARG A 14 24.18 2.92 12.89
CA ARG A 14 23.19 3.04 13.97
C ARG A 14 21.91 3.75 13.52
N CYS A 15 21.74 3.94 12.22
CA CYS A 15 20.57 4.58 11.64
C CYS A 15 19.74 3.56 10.86
N LYS A 16 18.41 3.67 10.96
CA LYS A 16 17.48 2.99 10.07
C LYS A 16 17.12 3.92 8.92
N THR A 17 17.05 3.37 7.72
CA THR A 17 16.58 4.10 6.54
C THR A 17 15.10 3.84 6.38
N LEU A 18 14.30 4.91 6.33
CA LEU A 18 12.86 4.83 6.12
C LEU A 18 12.53 5.26 4.69
N TYR A 19 11.84 4.40 3.94
CA TYR A 19 11.29 4.73 2.63
C TYR A 19 9.79 4.99 2.79
N LEU A 20 9.34 6.14 2.30
CA LEU A 20 7.94 6.54 2.36
C LEU A 20 7.32 6.44 0.97
N VAL A 21 6.22 5.70 0.87
CA VAL A 21 5.49 5.46 -0.38
C VAL A 21 4.02 5.77 -0.14
N ARG A 22 3.44 6.65 -0.96
CA ARG A 22 1.99 6.87 -1.00
C ARG A 22 1.32 5.71 -1.75
N HIS A 23 0.10 5.33 -1.37
CA HIS A 23 -0.68 4.38 -2.16
C HIS A 23 -0.86 4.88 -3.61
N ALA A 24 -0.96 3.94 -4.54
CA ALA A 24 -1.30 4.24 -5.92
C ALA A 24 -2.76 4.74 -6.03
N GLN A 25 -3.15 5.20 -7.22
CA GLN A 25 -4.49 5.76 -7.43
C GLN A 25 -5.58 4.75 -7.06
N GLY A 26 -6.44 5.13 -6.11
CA GLY A 26 -7.65 4.39 -5.76
C GLY A 26 -8.89 4.98 -6.43
N PHE A 27 -9.99 4.24 -6.45
CA PHE A 27 -11.26 4.75 -7.00
C PHE A 27 -11.75 6.03 -6.30
N HIS A 28 -11.43 6.23 -5.02
CA HIS A 28 -11.71 7.49 -4.33
C HIS A 28 -11.02 8.70 -4.98
N ASN A 29 -9.77 8.55 -5.44
CA ASN A 29 -9.07 9.64 -6.14
C ASN A 29 -9.68 9.93 -7.52
N ALA A 30 -10.16 8.90 -8.21
CA ALA A 30 -10.81 9.07 -9.52
C ALA A 30 -12.22 9.66 -9.38
N ALA A 31 -12.95 9.35 -8.30
CA ALA A 31 -14.25 9.94 -8.00
C ALA A 31 -14.13 11.42 -7.60
N GLU A 32 -13.02 11.82 -6.98
CA GLU A 32 -12.73 13.23 -6.66
C GLU A 32 -12.56 14.13 -7.90
N GLU A 33 -12.33 13.56 -9.09
CA GLU A 33 -12.34 14.30 -10.37
C GLU A 33 -13.76 14.50 -10.94
N SER A 34 -14.79 13.92 -10.32
CA SER A 34 -16.19 14.11 -10.70
C SER A 34 -16.90 15.06 -9.73
N ASP A 35 -17.69 15.99 -10.25
CA ASP A 35 -18.38 17.07 -9.49
C ASP A 35 -19.35 16.59 -8.39
N VAL A 36 -19.56 15.28 -8.23
CA VAL A 36 -20.47 14.68 -7.26
C VAL A 36 -19.76 13.54 -6.52
N ILE A 37 -19.10 13.87 -5.41
CA ILE A 37 -18.47 12.87 -4.55
C ILE A 37 -19.45 12.50 -3.43
N ASP A 38 -19.98 11.28 -3.47
CA ASP A 38 -20.69 10.72 -2.32
C ASP A 38 -19.68 10.21 -1.28
N HIS A 39 -19.24 11.11 -0.40
CA HIS A 39 -18.33 10.80 0.71
C HIS A 39 -18.89 9.78 1.72
N THR A 40 -20.15 9.34 1.57
CA THR A 40 -20.77 8.32 2.43
C THR A 40 -20.81 6.93 1.80
N SER A 41 -20.40 6.78 0.53
CA SER A 41 -20.35 5.48 -0.12
C SER A 41 -19.29 4.58 0.53
N PRO A 42 -19.68 3.40 1.08
CA PRO A 42 -18.73 2.46 1.66
C PRO A 42 -17.62 2.02 0.68
N ALA A 43 -17.91 2.03 -0.62
CA ALA A 43 -16.97 1.69 -1.67
C ALA A 43 -15.88 2.76 -1.90
N LEU A 44 -16.09 4.00 -1.43
CA LEU A 44 -15.10 5.07 -1.49
C LEU A 44 -14.28 5.19 -0.20
N LEU A 45 -14.82 4.76 0.93
CA LEU A 45 -14.12 4.77 2.23
C LEU A 45 -12.91 3.83 2.24
N ASP A 46 -13.08 2.60 1.76
CA ASP A 46 -11.98 1.63 1.62
C ASP A 46 -11.79 1.23 0.15
N ALA A 47 -11.67 2.24 -0.72
CA ALA A 47 -11.53 2.02 -2.15
C ALA A 47 -10.25 1.23 -2.49
N GLN A 48 -10.41 0.25 -3.37
CA GLN A 48 -9.29 -0.41 -4.06
C GLN A 48 -8.61 0.48 -5.11
N LEU A 49 -7.49 -0.01 -5.62
CA LEU A 49 -6.75 0.57 -6.74
C LEU A 49 -7.54 0.51 -8.05
N THR A 50 -7.42 1.57 -8.85
CA THR A 50 -7.89 1.58 -10.24
C THR A 50 -6.94 0.78 -11.14
N PRO A 51 -7.31 0.47 -12.39
CA PRO A 51 -6.37 -0.08 -13.36
C PRO A 51 -5.10 0.77 -13.53
N LEU A 52 -5.23 2.10 -13.50
CA LEU A 52 -4.08 3.02 -13.52
C LEU A 52 -3.25 2.91 -12.24
N GLY A 53 -3.88 2.81 -11.07
CA GLY A 53 -3.18 2.58 -9.80
C GLY A 53 -2.35 1.29 -9.84
N TRP A 54 -2.90 0.24 -10.42
CA TRP A 54 -2.18 -1.01 -10.64
C TRP A 54 -1.00 -0.88 -11.62
N SER A 55 -1.12 -0.07 -12.68
CA SER A 55 0.04 0.25 -13.54
C SER A 55 1.13 1.01 -12.79
N GLN A 56 0.77 1.93 -11.89
CA GLN A 56 1.73 2.64 -11.03
C GLN A 56 2.46 1.66 -10.10
N VAL A 57 1.73 0.70 -9.53
CA VAL A 57 2.31 -0.38 -8.73
C VAL A 57 3.34 -1.19 -9.51
N ASP A 58 3.03 -1.58 -10.76
CA ASP A 58 3.96 -2.32 -11.60
C ASP A 58 5.23 -1.51 -11.89
N CYS A 59 5.08 -0.24 -12.26
CA CYS A 59 6.22 0.65 -12.50
C CYS A 59 7.13 0.76 -11.27
N LEU A 60 6.54 0.90 -10.07
CA LEU A 60 7.31 0.99 -8.83
C LEU A 60 7.98 -0.34 -8.49
N ARG A 61 7.28 -1.48 -8.62
CA ARG A 61 7.85 -2.83 -8.43
C ARG A 61 9.08 -3.03 -9.32
N ASP A 62 8.94 -2.67 -10.59
CA ASP A 62 10.01 -2.72 -11.58
C ASP A 62 11.22 -1.89 -11.15
N HIS A 63 10.97 -0.64 -10.73
CA HIS A 63 12.01 0.27 -10.29
C HIS A 63 12.78 -0.27 -9.07
N VAL A 64 12.07 -0.66 -7.99
CA VAL A 64 12.70 -1.14 -6.75
C VAL A 64 13.42 -2.46 -6.93
N THR A 65 12.98 -3.29 -7.87
CA THR A 65 13.65 -4.54 -8.25
C THR A 65 14.95 -4.25 -9.01
N LYS A 66 14.88 -3.40 -10.05
CA LYS A 66 16.03 -3.05 -10.91
C LYS A 66 17.15 -2.37 -10.12
N CYS A 67 16.82 -1.48 -9.19
CA CYS A 67 17.83 -0.81 -8.35
C CYS A 67 18.29 -1.65 -7.15
N GLY A 68 17.74 -2.86 -6.96
CA GLY A 68 18.08 -3.75 -5.87
C GLY A 68 17.57 -3.30 -4.50
N LEU A 69 16.73 -2.26 -4.43
CA LEU A 69 16.14 -1.79 -3.19
C LEU A 69 15.22 -2.84 -2.56
N ALA A 70 14.46 -3.58 -3.36
CA ALA A 70 13.54 -4.62 -2.86
C ALA A 70 14.24 -5.64 -1.94
N LYS A 71 15.49 -5.99 -2.24
CA LYS A 71 16.30 -6.94 -1.45
C LYS A 71 16.85 -6.35 -0.14
N LYS A 72 16.82 -5.02 0.01
CA LYS A 72 17.31 -4.30 1.20
C LYS A 72 16.20 -3.98 2.19
N ILE A 73 14.94 -4.11 1.80
CA ILE A 73 13.81 -3.84 2.69
C ILE A 73 13.71 -4.96 3.73
N GLU A 74 13.80 -4.60 5.00
CA GLU A 74 13.72 -5.53 6.13
C GLU A 74 12.30 -5.68 6.68
N LEU A 75 11.42 -4.69 6.44
CA LEU A 75 10.05 -4.62 6.96
C LEU A 75 9.21 -3.67 6.11
N VAL A 76 7.97 -4.06 5.81
CA VAL A 76 6.97 -3.21 5.15
C VAL A 76 5.85 -2.90 6.15
N ILE A 77 5.66 -1.62 6.48
CA ILE A 77 4.58 -1.16 7.37
C ILE A 77 3.54 -0.43 6.53
N VAL A 78 2.27 -0.77 6.73
CA VAL A 78 1.17 -0.28 5.89
C VAL A 78 -0.02 0.13 6.73
N SER A 79 -0.76 1.14 6.25
CA SER A 79 -2.10 1.39 6.76
C SER A 79 -3.03 0.23 6.37
N PRO A 80 -4.04 -0.10 7.20
CA PRO A 80 -4.96 -1.21 6.95
C PRO A 80 -6.11 -0.82 6.01
N LEU A 81 -5.80 -0.07 4.94
CA LEU A 81 -6.75 0.24 3.86
C LEU A 81 -6.43 -0.60 2.63
N MET A 82 -7.44 -0.94 1.85
CA MET A 82 -7.33 -1.81 0.70
C MET A 82 -6.31 -1.30 -0.31
N ARG A 83 -6.41 -0.03 -0.73
CA ARG A 83 -5.44 0.58 -1.64
C ARG A 83 -3.99 0.58 -1.12
N THR A 84 -3.78 0.75 0.19
CA THR A 84 -2.42 0.74 0.77
C THR A 84 -1.89 -0.69 0.83
N LEU A 85 -2.74 -1.66 1.20
CA LEU A 85 -2.41 -3.09 1.16
C LEU A 85 -2.10 -3.56 -0.26
N GLN A 86 -2.96 -3.25 -1.23
CA GLN A 86 -2.77 -3.60 -2.64
C GLN A 86 -1.49 -2.97 -3.22
N THR A 87 -1.21 -1.70 -2.90
CA THR A 87 0.04 -1.05 -3.32
C THR A 87 1.24 -1.78 -2.73
N ALA A 88 1.24 -2.04 -1.42
CA ALA A 88 2.39 -2.61 -0.74
C ALA A 88 2.64 -4.07 -1.15
N VAL A 89 1.60 -4.89 -1.22
CA VAL A 89 1.70 -6.29 -1.66
C VAL A 89 2.07 -6.36 -3.13
N GLY A 90 1.51 -5.49 -3.97
CA GLY A 90 1.88 -5.38 -5.38
C GLY A 90 3.36 -5.04 -5.59
N VAL A 91 3.90 -4.08 -4.85
CA VAL A 91 5.29 -3.61 -5.01
C VAL A 91 6.29 -4.56 -4.35
N PHE A 92 6.04 -5.00 -3.12
CA PHE A 92 7.02 -5.69 -2.28
C PHE A 92 6.71 -7.18 -2.04
N GLY A 93 5.57 -7.69 -2.53
CA GLY A 93 5.22 -9.10 -2.41
C GLY A 93 6.03 -10.01 -3.34
N GLY A 94 5.97 -11.32 -3.08
CA GLY A 94 6.79 -12.37 -3.67
C GLY A 94 6.60 -12.64 -5.17
N GLY A 95 5.70 -11.90 -5.83
CA GLY A 95 5.35 -12.10 -7.23
C GLY A 95 4.35 -13.23 -7.42
N ASN A 96 4.23 -13.72 -8.66
CA ASN A 96 3.25 -14.73 -9.03
C ASN A 96 3.56 -16.07 -8.36
N TYR A 97 2.51 -16.78 -7.95
CA TYR A 97 2.60 -18.12 -7.41
C TYR A 97 3.18 -19.07 -8.48
N THR A 98 4.37 -19.62 -8.24
CA THR A 98 4.90 -20.73 -9.03
C THR A 98 4.48 -22.03 -8.36
N ASP A 99 3.79 -22.90 -9.10
CA ASP A 99 3.34 -24.21 -8.62
C ASP A 99 4.51 -24.97 -7.94
N GLY A 100 4.33 -25.31 -6.66
CA GLY A 100 5.28 -26.13 -5.90
C GLY A 100 5.82 -25.52 -4.60
N VAL A 101 5.50 -24.26 -4.26
CA VAL A 101 5.94 -23.65 -3.00
C VAL A 101 4.76 -23.33 -2.07
N SER A 102 4.73 -24.01 -0.93
CA SER A 102 3.71 -23.91 0.13
C SER A 102 3.86 -22.62 0.96
N ALA A 103 3.84 -21.45 0.32
CA ALA A 103 3.77 -20.16 1.02
C ALA A 103 2.36 -19.59 0.90
N PRO A 104 1.72 -19.12 2.00
CA PRO A 104 0.38 -18.56 1.93
C PRO A 104 0.38 -17.31 1.02
N PRO A 105 -0.70 -17.07 0.26
CA PRO A 105 -0.80 -15.86 -0.55
C PRO A 105 -0.88 -14.62 0.35
N LEU A 106 -0.17 -13.55 -0.02
CA LEU A 106 -0.39 -12.20 0.51
C LEU A 106 -1.62 -11.54 -0.12
N MET A 107 -1.94 -11.92 -1.37
CA MET A 107 -3.16 -11.51 -2.05
C MET A 107 -3.68 -12.69 -2.85
N VAL A 108 -4.96 -13.00 -2.69
CA VAL A 108 -5.64 -14.08 -3.44
C VAL A 108 -5.95 -13.65 -4.87
N GLU A 109 -6.18 -14.61 -5.74
CA GLU A 109 -6.58 -14.35 -7.13
C GLU A 109 -7.84 -13.50 -7.18
N GLY A 110 -7.86 -12.48 -8.05
CA GLY A 110 -9.05 -11.68 -8.29
C GLY A 110 -9.54 -10.90 -7.06
N ALA A 111 -8.68 -10.67 -6.04
CA ALA A 111 -9.01 -9.83 -4.90
C ALA A 111 -9.63 -8.51 -5.38
N GLU A 112 -10.89 -8.30 -5.00
CA GLU A 112 -11.74 -7.16 -5.33
C GLU A 112 -11.93 -6.85 -6.83
N ASN A 113 -11.87 -7.85 -7.71
CA ASN A 113 -11.96 -7.69 -9.17
C ASN A 113 -10.73 -7.01 -9.81
N SER A 114 -9.56 -7.12 -9.17
CA SER A 114 -8.30 -6.63 -9.75
C SER A 114 -7.90 -7.32 -11.06
N GLY A 115 -8.46 -8.50 -11.36
CA GLY A 115 -8.06 -9.32 -12.52
C GLY A 115 -6.61 -9.83 -12.43
N ARG A 116 -5.99 -9.75 -11.23
CA ARG A 116 -4.59 -10.10 -11.00
C ARG A 116 -4.42 -11.51 -10.47
N GLN A 117 -3.27 -12.07 -10.83
CA GLN A 117 -2.76 -13.31 -10.28
C GLN A 117 -2.51 -13.17 -8.77
N PRO A 118 -2.60 -14.27 -8.01
CA PRO A 118 -2.30 -14.25 -6.58
C PRO A 118 -0.84 -13.85 -6.35
N ILE A 119 -0.62 -13.06 -5.30
CA ILE A 119 0.72 -12.60 -4.90
C ILE A 119 1.18 -13.45 -3.72
N SER A 120 2.33 -14.10 -3.85
CA SER A 120 2.90 -14.96 -2.82
C SER A 120 3.59 -14.17 -1.70
N SER A 121 3.66 -14.75 -0.50
CA SER A 121 4.55 -14.30 0.59
C SER A 121 5.98 -14.84 0.47
N LEU A 122 6.27 -15.64 -0.56
CA LEU A 122 7.60 -16.20 -0.75
C LEU A 122 8.62 -15.11 -1.11
N ASN A 123 9.78 -15.11 -0.47
CA ASN A 123 10.87 -14.16 -0.74
C ASN A 123 10.47 -12.67 -0.61
N CYS A 124 9.42 -12.35 0.15
CA CYS A 124 9.07 -10.97 0.48
C CYS A 124 9.53 -10.61 1.91
N PRO A 125 9.76 -9.33 2.21
CA PRO A 125 9.92 -8.89 3.60
C PRO A 125 8.65 -9.16 4.42
N PRO A 126 8.75 -9.20 5.77
CA PRO A 126 7.57 -9.23 6.63
C PRO A 126 6.72 -7.97 6.44
N PHE A 127 5.39 -8.14 6.55
CA PHE A 127 4.40 -7.07 6.47
C PHE A 127 3.76 -6.83 7.83
N LEU A 128 3.57 -5.57 8.19
CA LEU A 128 2.84 -5.15 9.39
C LEU A 128 1.78 -4.12 8.99
N ALA A 129 0.51 -4.52 9.05
CA ALA A 129 -0.61 -3.58 8.95
C ALA A 129 -0.84 -2.95 10.32
N ALA A 130 -0.81 -1.62 10.40
CA ALA A 130 -0.96 -0.88 11.65
C ALA A 130 -1.90 0.32 11.46
N GLU A 131 -3.00 0.34 12.21
CA GLU A 131 -3.91 1.48 12.28
C GLU A 131 -3.39 2.48 13.32
N ALA A 132 -2.71 3.54 12.89
CA ALA A 132 -2.25 4.62 13.78
C ALA A 132 -3.08 5.91 13.63
N CYS A 133 -3.80 6.07 12.51
CA CYS A 133 -4.66 7.22 12.26
C CYS A 133 -5.78 6.82 11.31
N ARG A 134 -7.03 7.08 11.70
CA ARG A 134 -8.18 6.96 10.80
C ARG A 134 -8.24 8.17 9.90
N GLU A 135 -8.21 7.93 8.60
CA GLU A 135 -8.91 8.81 7.66
C GLU A 135 -10.37 8.91 8.13
N GLN A 136 -11.05 10.05 8.01
CA GLN A 136 -12.39 10.25 8.61
C GLN A 136 -13.42 9.20 8.13
N LEU A 137 -13.41 8.02 8.75
CA LEU A 137 -14.47 7.03 8.74
C LEU A 137 -15.51 7.60 9.69
N VAL A 138 -16.24 8.61 9.23
CA VAL A 138 -17.46 9.04 9.90
C VAL A 138 -18.39 7.85 9.79
N PHE A 139 -18.36 6.97 10.79
CA PHE A 139 -19.47 6.06 11.01
C PHE A 139 -20.70 6.96 11.11
N PRO A 140 -21.72 6.83 10.22
CA PRO A 140 -22.98 7.48 10.48
C PRO A 140 -23.48 6.86 11.78
N TYR A 141 -23.43 7.63 12.87
CA TYR A 141 -24.06 7.26 14.15
C TYR A 141 -25.55 6.87 13.96
N HIS A 142 -26.15 7.21 12.82
CA HIS A 142 -27.49 6.78 12.41
C HIS A 142 -27.66 5.28 12.14
N LEU A 143 -26.62 4.50 11.85
CA LEU A 143 -26.77 3.05 11.63
C LEU A 143 -26.69 2.22 12.92
N LEU A 144 -26.30 2.83 14.04
CA LEU A 144 -26.25 2.16 15.36
C LEU A 144 -27.51 2.41 16.21
N GLN A 145 -28.47 3.22 15.75
CA GLN A 145 -29.73 3.46 16.47
C GLN A 145 -30.92 2.59 16.00
N ASN A 146 -30.71 1.64 15.08
CA ASN A 146 -31.73 0.66 14.68
C ASN A 146 -31.32 -0.77 15.06
N LYS A 147 -31.11 -0.98 16.37
CA LYS A 147 -31.25 -2.29 17.01
C LYS A 147 -32.05 -2.14 18.29
#